data_AF-A0A2A9FM65-F1
#
_entry.id   AF-A0A2A9FM65-F1
#
_cell.length_a   1.000
_cell.length_b   1.000
_cell.length_c   1.000
_cell.angle_alpha   90.00
_cell.angle_beta   90.00
_cell.angle_gamma   90.00
#
_symmetry.space_group_name_H-M   'P 1'
#
loop_
_entity.id
_entity.type
_entity.pdbx_description
1 polymer ?
#
loop_
_entity_poly.entity_id
_entity_poly.type
_entity_poly.pdbx_seq_one_letter_code
_entity_poly.pdbx_strand_id
1 'polypeptide(L)'
;MLRLTRYFRTAAIALLMPTLALPGLALAASAESGTAVEQQTRAGWHQAIGRGYQALPVKASCQLLVQVATHVVDNSQQLVADWSEFKPHYLATDNYTHATIRAAITALEVAEERRLATPMGLRGNGKRSAYAADAWRSGSSLASIGASVDGLQQYFLPGLEKLLTNQGDSDLAERIHKQFGEVQEHFPAMDLALAPLLEDDNAFRSLQGLYVDLSQLTTLVNGEAATSLGVIRGFNSSDGD
;
A
#
# COMPACT_ATOMS: atom_id res chain seq x y z
N MET A 1 22.51 -37.56 37.80
CA MET A 1 22.18 -36.66 38.92
C MET A 1 20.67 -36.50 38.99
N LEU A 2 20.01 -37.37 39.75
CA LEU A 2 18.59 -37.25 40.14
C LEU A 2 18.55 -36.65 41.54
N ARG A 3 17.65 -35.70 41.80
CA ARG A 3 17.10 -35.48 43.14
C ARG A 3 15.59 -35.37 43.08
N LEU A 4 14.96 -36.51 43.37
CA LEU A 4 13.65 -36.61 44.02
C LEU A 4 13.75 -36.14 45.49
N THR A 5 12.56 -36.01 46.09
CA THR A 5 12.19 -35.95 47.54
C THR A 5 11.89 -34.54 48.07
N ARG A 6 10.78 -34.29 48.80
CA ARG A 6 9.92 -35.18 49.62
C ARG A 6 8.50 -34.59 49.79
N TYR A 7 7.54 -35.51 49.84
CA TYR A 7 6.22 -35.42 50.47
C TYR A 7 6.33 -35.16 51.99
N PHE A 8 5.32 -34.52 52.61
CA PHE A 8 4.58 -35.07 53.77
C PHE A 8 3.25 -34.32 54.02
N ARG A 9 2.18 -35.10 54.20
CA ARG A 9 0.85 -34.72 54.69
C ARG A 9 0.86 -34.68 56.22
N THR A 10 0.11 -33.75 56.85
CA THR A 10 -0.88 -34.07 57.90
C THR A 10 -1.88 -32.92 58.11
N ALA A 11 -3.14 -33.29 58.32
CA ALA A 11 -4.27 -32.44 58.68
C ALA A 11 -4.29 -32.11 60.18
N ALA A 12 -4.98 -31.02 60.58
CA ALA A 12 -6.03 -31.02 61.61
C ALA A 12 -6.41 -29.61 62.13
N ILE A 13 -7.72 -29.33 62.01
CA ILE A 13 -8.63 -28.76 63.03
C ILE A 13 -8.63 -27.24 63.30
N ALA A 14 -9.66 -26.62 62.69
CA ALA A 14 -10.72 -25.76 63.25
C ALA A 14 -10.39 -24.67 64.28
N LEU A 15 -10.83 -23.44 63.98
CA LEU A 15 -11.79 -22.69 64.81
C LEU A 15 -12.39 -21.48 64.04
N LEU A 16 -13.73 -21.48 63.99
CA LEU A 16 -14.67 -20.35 64.00
C LEU A 16 -14.78 -19.40 62.78
N MET A 17 -15.88 -19.60 62.05
CA MET A 17 -16.63 -18.54 61.36
C MET A 17 -17.21 -17.53 62.36
N PRO A 18 -17.58 -16.31 61.91
CA PRO A 18 -18.95 -16.13 61.48
C PRO A 18 -19.09 -15.50 60.08
N THR A 19 -20.09 -16.02 59.40
CA THR A 19 -20.76 -15.58 58.18
C THR A 19 -20.98 -14.07 58.07
N LEU A 20 -20.55 -13.49 56.95
CA LEU A 20 -21.11 -12.25 56.40
C LEU A 20 -21.48 -12.49 54.93
N ALA A 21 -22.76 -12.26 54.64
CA ALA A 21 -23.36 -12.40 53.32
C ALA A 21 -22.76 -11.39 52.33
N LEU A 22 -22.36 -11.86 51.15
CA LEU A 22 -22.03 -11.04 49.99
C LEU A 22 -23.30 -10.74 49.21
N PRO A 23 -23.71 -9.47 49.01
CA PRO A 23 -24.53 -9.11 47.87
C PRO A 23 -23.64 -9.08 46.63
N GLY A 24 -24.03 -9.84 45.60
CA GLY A 24 -23.39 -9.80 44.29
C GLY A 24 -23.47 -8.40 43.69
N LEU A 25 -22.32 -7.75 43.56
CA LEU A 25 -22.14 -6.60 42.69
C LEU A 25 -21.73 -7.13 41.32
N ALA A 26 -22.70 -7.16 40.40
CA ALA A 26 -22.43 -7.24 38.98
C ALA A 26 -21.55 -6.05 38.60
N LEU A 27 -20.31 -6.31 38.18
CA LEU A 27 -19.45 -5.31 37.59
C LEU A 27 -19.96 -5.04 36.17
N ALA A 28 -20.92 -4.13 36.04
CA ALA A 28 -21.17 -3.47 34.77
C ALA A 28 -19.93 -2.63 34.46
N ALA A 29 -19.14 -3.06 33.47
CA ALA A 29 -18.07 -2.25 32.92
C ALA A 29 -18.70 -1.07 32.17
N SER A 30 -18.97 0.02 32.88
CA SER A 30 -19.27 1.32 32.29
C SER A 30 -17.99 1.86 31.67
N ALA A 31 -17.85 1.68 30.35
CA ALA A 31 -16.81 2.33 29.57
C ALA A 31 -17.18 3.80 29.37
N GLU A 32 -17.03 4.63 30.41
CA GLU A 32 -17.11 6.08 30.30
C GLU A 32 -16.52 6.72 31.56
N SER A 33 -15.24 7.10 31.53
CA SER A 33 -14.69 8.16 32.39
C SER A 33 -13.26 8.51 31.97
N GLY A 34 -13.14 9.17 30.81
CA GLY A 34 -12.06 10.14 30.69
C GLY A 34 -12.33 11.23 31.73
N THR A 35 -11.39 11.51 32.62
CA THR A 35 -11.60 12.52 33.67
C THR A 35 -11.96 13.87 33.04
N ALA A 36 -12.68 14.75 33.75
CA ALA A 36 -13.01 16.09 33.24
C ALA A 36 -11.74 16.86 32.77
N VAL A 37 -10.60 16.60 33.42
CA VAL A 37 -9.28 17.10 33.04
C VAL A 37 -8.83 16.54 31.70
N GLU A 38 -9.00 15.24 31.46
CA GLU A 38 -8.66 14.59 30.20
C GLU A 38 -9.53 15.07 29.04
N GLN A 39 -10.85 15.23 29.27
CA GLN A 39 -11.76 15.79 28.26
C GLN A 39 -11.43 17.25 27.94
N GLN A 40 -11.08 18.06 28.95
CA GLN A 40 -10.70 19.45 28.75
C GLN A 40 -9.33 19.59 28.08
N THR A 41 -8.41 18.69 28.40
CA THR A 41 -7.11 18.59 27.72
C THR A 41 -7.34 18.23 26.25
N ARG A 42 -8.15 17.20 25.97
CA ARG A 42 -8.52 16.78 24.61
C ARG A 42 -9.25 17.89 23.84
N ALA A 43 -10.14 18.63 24.48
CA ALA A 43 -10.81 19.79 23.89
C ALA A 43 -9.81 20.94 23.60
N GLY A 44 -8.84 21.18 24.48
CA GLY A 44 -7.74 22.12 24.28
C GLY A 44 -6.84 21.70 23.11
N TRP A 45 -6.51 20.41 22.99
CA TRP A 45 -5.80 19.84 21.84
C TRP A 45 -6.60 19.99 20.55
N HIS A 46 -7.90 19.68 20.55
CA HIS A 46 -8.75 19.88 19.38
C HIS A 46 -8.90 21.36 18.99
N GLN A 47 -8.96 22.28 19.97
CA GLN A 47 -8.92 23.72 19.70
C GLN A 47 -7.57 24.17 19.14
N ALA A 48 -6.45 23.65 19.66
CA ALA A 48 -5.12 23.96 19.16
C ALA A 48 -4.92 23.45 17.72
N ILE A 49 -5.40 22.23 17.42
CA ILE A 49 -5.46 21.68 16.07
C ILE A 49 -6.40 22.52 15.18
N GLY A 50 -7.58 22.90 15.69
CA GLY A 50 -8.52 23.78 14.99
C GLY A 50 -7.93 25.16 14.66
N ARG A 51 -7.05 25.69 15.53
CA ARG A 51 -6.25 26.90 15.25
C ARG A 51 -5.12 26.66 14.24
N GLY A 52 -4.58 25.43 14.18
CA GLY A 52 -3.62 24.99 13.16
C GLY A 52 -4.20 24.89 11.74
N TYR A 53 -5.53 24.91 11.60
CA TYR A 53 -6.25 25.08 10.34
C TYR A 53 -6.58 26.55 10.04
N GLN A 54 -5.80 27.52 10.52
CA GLN A 54 -5.81 28.82 9.83
C GLN A 54 -5.23 28.58 8.43
N ALA A 55 -6.12 28.43 7.45
CA ALA A 55 -5.74 28.42 6.05
C ALA A 55 -4.77 29.57 5.82
N LEU A 56 -3.62 29.26 5.18
CA LEU A 56 -2.65 30.29 4.81
C LEU A 56 -3.41 31.46 4.16
N PRO A 57 -3.12 32.72 4.53
CA PRO A 57 -3.79 33.87 3.93
C PRO A 57 -3.81 33.74 2.41
N VAL A 58 -4.92 34.10 1.75
CA VAL A 58 -5.14 33.84 0.31
C VAL A 58 -3.91 34.22 -0.53
N LYS A 59 -3.29 35.38 -0.24
CA LYS A 59 -2.05 35.82 -0.90
C LYS A 59 -0.89 34.83 -0.73
N ALA A 60 -0.64 34.36 0.49
CA ALA A 60 0.41 33.39 0.79
C ALA A 60 0.12 32.02 0.16
N SER A 61 -1.14 31.57 0.19
CA SER A 61 -1.59 30.35 -0.48
C SER A 61 -1.36 30.40 -1.99
N CYS A 62 -1.74 31.50 -2.65
CA CYS A 62 -1.52 31.69 -4.09
C CYS A 62 -0.03 31.76 -4.44
N GLN A 63 0.78 32.48 -3.65
CA GLN A 63 2.22 32.57 -3.85
C GLN A 63 2.89 31.20 -3.74
N LEU A 64 2.54 30.43 -2.70
CA LEU A 64 3.04 29.08 -2.51
C LEU A 64 2.63 28.16 -3.67
N LEU A 65 1.36 28.21 -4.08
CA LEU A 65 0.87 27.40 -5.20
C LEU A 65 1.64 27.68 -6.49
N VAL A 66 1.88 28.96 -6.82
CA VAL A 66 2.67 29.34 -8.00
C VAL A 66 4.09 28.82 -7.90
N GLN A 67 4.75 28.99 -6.75
CA GLN A 67 6.14 28.50 -6.56
C GLN A 67 6.24 26.98 -6.67
N VAL A 68 5.31 26.24 -6.07
CA VAL A 68 5.27 24.78 -6.16
C VAL A 68 5.00 24.35 -7.60
N ALA A 69 4.05 24.97 -8.30
CA ALA A 69 3.74 24.64 -9.69
C ALA A 69 4.93 24.92 -10.62
N THR A 70 5.61 26.06 -10.46
CA THR A 70 6.84 26.38 -11.19
C THR A 70 7.91 25.32 -10.92
N HIS A 71 8.15 24.95 -9.66
CA HIS A 71 9.14 23.93 -9.34
C HIS A 71 8.81 22.55 -9.95
N VAL A 72 7.54 22.17 -9.99
CA VAL A 72 7.11 20.92 -10.66
C VAL A 72 7.38 20.98 -12.16
N VAL A 73 7.11 22.11 -12.82
CA VAL A 73 7.41 22.31 -14.25
C VAL A 73 8.91 22.22 -14.50
N ASP A 74 9.72 22.94 -13.72
CA ASP A 74 11.17 22.97 -13.86
C ASP A 74 11.77 21.56 -13.68
N ASN A 75 11.36 20.85 -12.63
CA ASN A 75 11.81 19.47 -12.39
C ASN A 75 11.40 18.52 -13.52
N SER A 76 10.21 18.69 -14.08
CA SER A 76 9.73 17.84 -15.18
C SER A 76 10.52 18.09 -16.46
N GLN A 77 10.83 19.35 -16.77
CA GLN A 77 11.65 19.72 -17.92
C GLN A 77 13.08 19.21 -17.76
N GLN A 78 13.65 19.36 -16.56
CA GLN A 78 14.99 18.85 -16.26
C GLN A 78 15.06 17.33 -16.40
N LEU A 79 14.08 16.60 -15.85
CA LEU A 79 14.01 15.15 -15.95
C LEU A 79 13.99 14.67 -17.41
N VAL A 80 13.23 15.34 -18.28
CA VAL A 80 13.19 15.02 -19.72
C VAL A 80 14.54 15.27 -20.39
N ALA A 81 15.19 16.39 -20.07
CA ALA A 81 16.52 16.71 -20.59
C ALA A 81 17.56 15.67 -20.13
N ASP A 82 17.58 15.35 -18.84
CA ASP A 82 18.49 14.36 -18.24
C ASP A 82 18.31 12.97 -18.87
N TRP A 83 17.06 12.52 -19.07
CA TRP A 83 16.80 11.24 -19.73
C TRP A 83 17.22 11.25 -21.20
N SER A 84 17.04 12.36 -21.91
CA SER A 84 17.48 12.48 -23.30
C SER A 84 19.00 12.36 -23.42
N GLU A 85 19.74 12.97 -22.49
CA GLU A 85 21.21 12.87 -22.43
C GLU A 85 21.68 11.49 -21.97
N PHE A 86 21.01 10.89 -20.99
CA PHE A 86 21.37 9.59 -20.43
C PHE A 86 21.03 8.39 -21.33
N LYS A 87 20.03 8.52 -22.20
CA LYS A 87 19.50 7.42 -23.04
C LYS A 87 20.58 6.62 -23.80
N PRO A 88 21.56 7.24 -24.50
CA PRO A 88 22.59 6.47 -25.21
C PRO A 88 23.41 5.58 -24.28
N HIS A 89 23.73 6.07 -23.07
CA HIS A 89 24.48 5.31 -22.07
C HIS A 89 23.63 4.14 -21.52
N TYR A 90 22.36 4.39 -21.21
CA TYR A 90 21.46 3.35 -20.74
C TYR A 90 21.32 2.21 -21.75
N LEU A 91 21.13 2.53 -23.04
CA LEU A 91 21.00 1.55 -24.11
C LEU A 91 22.29 0.76 -24.39
N ALA A 92 23.46 1.36 -24.15
CA ALA A 92 24.75 0.72 -24.34
C ALA A 92 25.19 -0.14 -23.14
N THR A 93 24.45 -0.11 -22.03
CA THR A 93 24.78 -0.87 -20.82
C THR A 93 24.43 -2.35 -21.01
N ASP A 94 25.39 -3.25 -20.75
CA ASP A 94 25.21 -4.71 -20.89
C ASP A 94 24.00 -5.25 -20.11
N ASN A 95 23.66 -4.62 -18.99
CA ASN A 95 22.57 -5.02 -18.11
C ASN A 95 21.23 -4.31 -18.43
N TYR A 96 21.12 -3.60 -19.57
CA TYR A 96 19.94 -2.83 -19.98
C TYR A 96 18.64 -3.63 -19.85
N THR A 97 18.60 -4.85 -20.41
CA THR A 97 17.41 -5.70 -20.42
C THR A 97 16.97 -6.06 -19.00
N HIS A 98 17.90 -6.51 -18.16
CA HIS A 98 17.60 -6.87 -16.77
C HIS A 98 17.18 -5.65 -15.95
N ALA A 99 17.84 -4.50 -16.15
CA ALA A 99 17.49 -3.26 -15.48
C ALA A 99 16.07 -2.79 -15.86
N THR A 100 15.71 -2.91 -17.14
CA THR A 100 14.38 -2.54 -17.65
C THR A 100 13.30 -3.46 -17.07
N ILE A 101 13.53 -4.77 -17.07
CA ILE A 101 12.59 -5.75 -16.50
C ILE A 101 12.42 -5.53 -14.99
N ARG A 102 13.51 -5.29 -14.26
CA ARG A 102 13.45 -4.98 -12.83
C ARG A 102 12.66 -3.70 -12.54
N ALA A 103 12.84 -2.66 -13.35
CA ALA A 103 12.08 -1.42 -13.20
C ALA A 103 10.58 -1.65 -13.38
N ALA A 104 10.17 -2.47 -14.36
CA ALA A 104 8.78 -2.85 -14.57
C ALA A 104 8.21 -3.69 -13.41
N ILE A 105 8.99 -4.66 -12.90
CA ILE A 105 8.62 -5.44 -11.71
C ILE A 105 8.38 -4.52 -10.51
N THR A 106 9.31 -3.60 -10.24
CA THR A 106 9.17 -2.64 -9.13
C THR A 106 7.96 -1.73 -9.32
N ALA A 107 7.65 -1.32 -10.55
CA ALA A 107 6.45 -0.52 -10.83
C ALA A 107 5.15 -1.30 -10.51
N LEU A 108 5.08 -2.58 -10.90
CA LEU A 108 3.93 -3.46 -10.57
C LEU A 108 3.82 -3.70 -9.06
N GLU A 109 4.93 -4.01 -8.39
CA GLU A 109 4.97 -4.19 -6.93
C GLU A 109 4.53 -2.93 -6.18
N VAL A 110 4.96 -1.74 -6.62
CA VAL A 110 4.51 -0.47 -6.02
C VAL A 110 3.00 -0.27 -6.22
N ALA A 111 2.49 -0.57 -7.41
CA ALA A 111 1.05 -0.47 -7.69
C ALA A 111 0.24 -1.44 -6.80
N GLU A 112 0.67 -2.70 -6.73
CA GLU A 112 0.01 -3.74 -5.95
C GLU A 112 0.10 -3.50 -4.44
N GLU A 113 1.32 -3.39 -3.90
CA GLU A 113 1.57 -3.43 -2.47
C GLU A 113 1.28 -2.10 -1.78
N ARG A 114 1.82 -1.01 -2.34
CA ARG A 114 1.77 0.31 -1.71
C ARG A 114 0.50 1.06 -2.07
N ARG A 115 0.14 1.08 -3.36
CA ARG A 115 -0.96 1.92 -3.85
C ARG A 115 -2.33 1.26 -3.75
N LEU A 116 -2.39 -0.06 -3.64
CA LEU A 116 -3.64 -0.81 -3.55
C LEU A 116 -3.79 -1.61 -2.26
N ALA A 117 -2.88 -2.56 -1.97
CA ALA A 117 -3.00 -3.45 -0.81
C ALA A 117 -2.99 -2.70 0.52
N THR A 118 -2.11 -1.70 0.66
CA THR A 118 -2.00 -0.87 1.88
C THR A 118 -3.29 -0.10 2.18
N PRO A 119 -3.87 0.72 1.28
CA PRO A 119 -5.14 1.40 1.56
C PRO A 119 -6.33 0.45 1.69
N MET A 120 -6.28 -0.75 1.09
CA MET A 120 -7.28 -1.82 1.31
C MET A 120 -7.16 -2.51 2.67
N GLY A 121 -6.15 -2.20 3.49
CA GLY A 121 -5.92 -2.85 4.77
C GLY A 121 -5.38 -4.27 4.64
N LEU A 122 -4.91 -4.69 3.47
CA LEU A 122 -4.29 -6.01 3.25
C LEU A 122 -2.85 -6.06 3.76
N ARG A 123 -2.30 -4.92 4.19
CA ARG A 123 -0.99 -4.80 4.84
C ARG A 123 -1.15 -4.07 6.19
N GLY A 124 -0.31 -4.43 7.16
CA GLY A 124 -0.31 -3.81 8.49
C GLY A 124 -1.48 -4.27 9.38
N ASN A 125 -2.31 -3.33 9.84
CA ASN A 125 -3.27 -3.54 10.93
C ASN A 125 -4.69 -3.97 10.49
N GLY A 126 -4.89 -4.33 9.22
CA GLY A 126 -6.18 -4.80 8.72
C GLY A 126 -7.21 -3.70 8.40
N LYS A 127 -6.88 -2.41 8.60
CA LYS A 127 -7.83 -1.32 8.43
C LYS A 127 -7.73 -0.67 7.06
N ARG A 128 -8.88 -0.58 6.37
CA ARG A 128 -9.04 0.22 5.14
C ARG A 128 -8.84 1.71 5.47
N SER A 129 -8.09 2.42 4.63
CA SER A 129 -7.82 3.84 4.83
C SER A 129 -7.48 4.56 3.54
N ALA A 130 -8.35 5.48 3.11
CA ALA A 130 -8.06 6.36 1.98
C ALA A 130 -6.84 7.26 2.25
N TYR A 131 -6.58 7.63 3.50
CA TYR A 131 -5.39 8.43 3.88
C TYR A 131 -4.07 7.71 3.61
N ALA A 132 -4.09 6.38 3.50
CA ALA A 132 -2.91 5.59 3.16
C ALA A 132 -2.65 5.53 1.64
N ALA A 133 -3.57 6.02 0.81
CA ALA A 133 -3.39 6.10 -0.63
C ALA A 133 -2.67 7.38 -1.06
N ASP A 134 -1.91 7.29 -2.14
CA ASP A 134 -1.41 8.46 -2.86
C ASP A 134 -2.57 9.24 -3.48
N ALA A 135 -2.39 10.54 -3.73
CA ALA A 135 -3.41 11.39 -4.39
C ALA A 135 -4.84 11.32 -3.79
N TRP A 136 -5.01 10.85 -2.54
CA TRP A 136 -6.33 10.65 -1.94
C TRP A 136 -7.16 11.94 -1.87
N ARG A 137 -6.50 13.09 -1.69
CA ARG A 137 -7.14 14.41 -1.62
C ARG A 137 -7.79 14.84 -2.94
N SER A 138 -7.21 14.46 -4.07
CA SER A 138 -7.77 14.75 -5.40
C SER A 138 -8.65 13.61 -5.94
N GLY A 139 -8.71 12.48 -5.23
CA GLY A 139 -9.41 11.28 -5.69
C GLY A 139 -8.72 10.55 -6.85
N SER A 140 -7.48 10.91 -7.19
CA SER A 140 -6.82 10.45 -8.44
C SER A 140 -5.99 9.18 -8.28
N SER A 141 -6.04 8.51 -7.12
CA SER A 141 -5.23 7.32 -6.82
C SER A 141 -5.41 6.22 -7.87
N LEU A 142 -6.66 5.81 -8.13
CA LEU A 142 -6.95 4.73 -9.10
C LEU A 142 -6.64 5.15 -10.53
N ALA A 143 -6.97 6.38 -10.92
CA ALA A 143 -6.62 6.90 -12.24
C ALA A 143 -5.10 6.85 -12.49
N SER A 144 -4.30 7.14 -11.46
CA SER A 144 -2.84 7.10 -11.57
C SER A 144 -2.27 5.67 -11.50
N ILE A 145 -2.96 4.70 -10.87
CA ILE A 145 -2.62 3.28 -11.00
C ILE A 145 -2.90 2.81 -12.44
N GLY A 146 -4.09 3.08 -12.98
CA GLY A 146 -4.47 2.73 -14.35
C GLY A 146 -3.49 3.31 -15.38
N ALA A 147 -3.10 4.58 -15.23
CA ALA A 147 -2.09 5.21 -16.09
C ALA A 147 -0.70 4.54 -16.01
N SER A 148 -0.33 3.99 -14.84
CA SER A 148 0.94 3.27 -14.67
C SER A 148 0.89 1.92 -15.39
N VAL A 149 -0.23 1.19 -15.28
CA VAL A 149 -0.44 -0.07 -16.02
C VAL A 149 -0.50 0.19 -17.52
N ASP A 150 -1.13 1.28 -17.96
CA ASP A 150 -1.26 1.66 -19.37
C ASP A 150 0.12 1.98 -19.96
N GLY A 151 0.94 2.74 -19.25
CA GLY A 151 2.31 3.00 -19.65
C GLY A 151 3.16 1.73 -19.76
N LEU A 152 3.02 0.79 -18.82
CA LEU A 152 3.71 -0.51 -18.90
C LEU A 152 3.21 -1.34 -20.10
N GLN A 153 1.91 -1.38 -20.35
CA GLN A 153 1.34 -2.08 -21.50
C GLN A 153 1.80 -1.46 -22.83
N GLN A 154 1.88 -0.14 -22.91
CA GLN A 154 2.27 0.55 -24.15
C GLN A 154 3.77 0.45 -24.43
N TYR A 155 4.62 0.63 -23.42
CA TYR A 155 6.06 0.84 -23.63
C TYR A 155 6.94 -0.33 -23.18
N PHE A 156 6.50 -1.15 -22.22
CA PHE A 156 7.27 -2.26 -21.69
C PHE A 156 6.85 -3.61 -22.29
N LEU A 157 5.55 -3.90 -22.33
CA LEU A 157 5.01 -5.19 -22.75
C LEU A 157 5.51 -5.64 -24.15
N PRO A 158 5.55 -4.80 -25.20
CA PRO A 158 6.01 -5.25 -26.52
C PRO A 158 7.47 -5.74 -26.52
N GLY A 159 8.31 -5.14 -25.68
CA GLY A 159 9.69 -5.57 -25.50
C GLY A 159 9.78 -6.90 -24.75
N LEU A 160 8.97 -7.06 -23.71
CA LEU A 160 8.89 -8.29 -22.93
C LEU A 160 8.40 -9.48 -23.79
N GLU A 161 7.32 -9.30 -24.55
CA GLU A 161 6.77 -10.33 -25.44
C GLU A 161 7.83 -10.81 -26.43
N LYS A 162 8.56 -9.88 -27.07
CA LYS A 162 9.64 -10.22 -27.99
C LYS A 162 10.73 -11.05 -27.31
N LEU A 163 11.11 -10.70 -26.08
CA LEU A 163 12.13 -11.45 -25.33
C LEU A 163 11.66 -12.88 -25.02
N LEU A 164 10.42 -13.04 -24.55
CA LEU A 164 9.83 -14.32 -24.21
C LEU A 164 9.66 -15.22 -25.44
N THR A 165 9.10 -14.68 -26.54
CA THR A 165 8.97 -15.42 -27.80
C THR A 165 10.32 -15.90 -28.34
N ASN A 166 11.38 -15.08 -28.21
CA ASN A 166 12.73 -15.49 -28.63
C ASN A 166 13.33 -16.61 -27.76
N GLN A 167 12.87 -16.76 -26.51
CA GLN A 167 13.21 -17.90 -25.64
C GLN A 167 12.32 -19.13 -25.87
N GLY A 168 11.30 -19.02 -26.73
CA GLY A 168 10.32 -20.08 -26.97
C GLY A 168 9.08 -20.03 -26.06
N ASP A 169 8.95 -19.01 -25.21
CA ASP A 169 7.89 -18.86 -24.21
C ASP A 169 6.71 -18.01 -24.72
N SER A 170 6.25 -18.28 -25.94
CA SER A 170 5.15 -17.53 -26.57
C SER A 170 3.83 -17.63 -25.77
N ASP A 171 3.55 -18.78 -25.17
CA ASP A 171 2.36 -18.98 -24.34
C ASP A 171 2.38 -18.08 -23.09
N LEU A 172 3.56 -17.86 -22.50
CA LEU A 172 3.72 -16.95 -21.37
C LEU A 172 3.55 -15.50 -21.80
N ALA A 173 4.08 -15.12 -22.96
CA ALA A 173 3.88 -13.78 -23.53
C ALA A 173 2.39 -13.48 -23.74
N GLU A 174 1.62 -14.42 -24.30
CA GLU A 174 0.19 -14.24 -24.53
C GLU A 174 -0.62 -14.17 -23.22
N ARG A 175 -0.27 -14.98 -22.21
CA ARG A 175 -0.88 -14.89 -20.87
C ARG A 175 -0.64 -13.53 -20.22
N ILE A 176 0.59 -13.00 -20.30
CA ILE A 176 0.93 -11.68 -19.75
C ILE A 176 0.15 -10.58 -20.49
N HIS A 177 0.09 -10.65 -21.81
CA HIS A 177 -0.69 -9.71 -22.61
C HIS A 177 -2.15 -9.67 -22.17
N LYS A 178 -2.78 -10.85 -22.08
CA LYS A 178 -4.17 -10.98 -21.63
C LYS A 178 -4.36 -10.40 -20.23
N GLN A 179 -3.43 -10.68 -19.31
CA GLN A 179 -3.52 -10.18 -17.94
C GLN A 179 -3.41 -8.65 -17.86
N PHE A 180 -2.57 -8.01 -18.68
CA PHE A 180 -2.57 -6.55 -18.80
C PHE A 180 -3.95 -6.02 -19.23
N GLY A 181 -4.58 -6.68 -20.21
CA GLY A 181 -5.94 -6.38 -20.65
C GLY A 181 -6.97 -6.48 -19.52
N GLU A 182 -6.97 -7.59 -18.76
CA GLU A 182 -7.87 -7.81 -17.62
C GLU A 182 -7.69 -6.74 -16.54
N VAL A 183 -6.45 -6.34 -16.22
CA VAL A 183 -6.18 -5.25 -15.28
C VAL A 183 -6.73 -3.91 -15.80
N GLN A 184 -6.57 -3.61 -17.09
CA GLN A 184 -7.10 -2.38 -17.69
C GLN A 184 -8.63 -2.29 -17.66
N GLU A 185 -9.33 -3.42 -17.76
CA GLU A 185 -10.80 -3.45 -17.71
C GLU A 185 -11.36 -2.91 -16.38
N HIS A 186 -10.57 -2.92 -15.29
CA HIS A 186 -10.94 -2.33 -13.99
C HIS A 186 -10.89 -0.80 -13.95
N PHE A 187 -10.32 -0.15 -14.96
CA PHE A 187 -10.20 1.31 -15.04
C PHE A 187 -11.08 1.90 -16.15
N PRO A 188 -12.42 1.69 -16.13
CA PRO A 188 -13.29 2.30 -17.12
C PRO A 188 -13.20 3.83 -16.98
N ALA A 189 -12.71 4.50 -18.02
CA ALA A 189 -12.58 5.96 -18.16
C ALA A 189 -12.60 6.77 -16.83
N MET A 190 -11.48 6.68 -16.10
CA MET A 190 -10.88 7.65 -15.15
C MET A 190 -11.67 8.24 -13.96
N ASP A 191 -12.97 7.99 -13.77
CA ASP A 191 -13.77 8.70 -12.74
C ASP A 191 -13.95 7.94 -11.41
N LEU A 192 -13.24 6.84 -11.18
CA LEU A 192 -13.33 6.07 -9.93
C LEU A 192 -12.40 6.63 -8.85
N ALA A 193 -12.97 7.20 -7.79
CA ALA A 193 -12.22 7.59 -6.59
C ALA A 193 -12.07 6.39 -5.63
N LEU A 194 -10.88 6.21 -5.06
CA LEU A 194 -10.59 5.09 -4.15
C LEU A 194 -11.40 5.14 -2.84
N ALA A 195 -11.56 6.34 -2.26
CA ALA A 195 -12.21 6.52 -0.96
C ALA A 195 -13.62 5.90 -0.86
N PRO A 196 -14.59 6.21 -1.77
CA PRO A 196 -15.92 5.61 -1.69
C PRO A 196 -15.92 4.08 -1.86
N LEU A 197 -14.96 3.52 -2.61
CA LEU A 197 -14.84 2.07 -2.79
C LEU A 197 -14.29 1.36 -1.55
N LEU A 198 -13.54 2.05 -0.69
CA LEU A 198 -13.04 1.51 0.57
C LEU A 198 -14.11 1.47 1.67
N GLU A 199 -15.06 2.39 1.63
CA GLU A 199 -16.09 2.57 2.66
C GLU A 199 -17.28 1.61 2.49
N ASP A 200 -17.71 1.36 1.25
CA ASP A 200 -18.86 0.48 0.96
C ASP A 200 -18.40 -0.96 0.64
N ASP A 201 -18.94 -1.95 1.36
CA ASP A 201 -18.54 -3.35 1.20
C ASP A 201 -18.93 -3.97 -0.15
N ASN A 202 -19.98 -3.48 -0.82
CA ASN A 202 -20.33 -3.98 -2.15
C ASN A 202 -19.40 -3.39 -3.19
N ALA A 203 -19.09 -2.10 -3.09
CA ALA A 203 -18.15 -1.40 -3.94
C ALA A 203 -16.72 -1.89 -3.74
N PHE A 204 -16.34 -2.27 -2.51
CA PHE A 204 -15.03 -2.83 -2.20
C PHE A 204 -14.70 -4.08 -3.01
N ARG A 205 -15.71 -4.84 -3.45
CA ARG A 205 -15.49 -6.03 -4.29
C ARG A 205 -14.82 -5.70 -5.62
N SER A 206 -15.04 -4.51 -6.19
CA SER A 206 -14.33 -4.11 -7.42
C SER A 206 -12.83 -3.92 -7.15
N LEU A 207 -12.46 -3.33 -6.01
CA LEU A 207 -11.06 -3.24 -5.59
C LEU A 207 -10.43 -4.60 -5.34
N GLN A 208 -11.20 -5.55 -4.80
CA GLN A 208 -10.72 -6.93 -4.63
C GLN A 208 -10.45 -7.60 -5.97
N GLY A 209 -11.33 -7.40 -6.97
CA GLY A 209 -11.11 -7.88 -8.34
C GLY A 209 -9.84 -7.28 -8.95
N LEU A 210 -9.71 -5.96 -8.90
CA LEU A 210 -8.50 -5.27 -9.39
C LEU A 210 -7.23 -5.78 -8.68
N TYR A 211 -7.28 -5.95 -7.36
CA TYR A 211 -6.14 -6.49 -6.60
C TYR A 211 -5.76 -7.88 -7.08
N VAL A 212 -6.74 -8.77 -7.26
CA VAL A 212 -6.49 -10.14 -7.73
C VAL A 212 -5.82 -10.14 -9.11
N ASP A 213 -6.33 -9.36 -10.06
CA ASP A 213 -5.79 -9.35 -11.43
C ASP A 213 -4.41 -8.67 -11.49
N LEU A 214 -4.19 -7.63 -10.68
CA LEU A 214 -2.89 -7.00 -10.55
C LEU A 214 -1.86 -7.93 -9.87
N SER A 215 -2.25 -8.67 -8.82
CA SER A 215 -1.41 -9.69 -8.19
C SER A 215 -1.04 -10.83 -9.16
N GLN A 216 -1.98 -11.25 -10.02
CA GLN A 216 -1.71 -12.23 -11.06
C GLN A 216 -0.71 -11.68 -12.08
N LEU A 217 -0.88 -10.43 -12.52
CA LEU A 217 0.06 -9.75 -13.40
C LEU A 217 1.47 -9.68 -12.79
N THR A 218 1.57 -9.23 -11.54
CA THR A 218 2.85 -9.19 -10.82
C THR A 218 3.48 -10.58 -10.75
N THR A 219 2.69 -11.64 -10.47
CA THR A 219 3.20 -13.01 -10.39
C THR A 219 3.74 -13.50 -11.74
N LEU A 220 3.04 -13.24 -12.84
CA LEU A 220 3.49 -13.60 -14.19
C LEU A 220 4.81 -12.90 -14.54
N VAL A 221 4.92 -11.60 -14.28
CA VAL A 221 6.09 -10.81 -14.67
C VAL A 221 7.28 -11.04 -13.74
N ASN A 222 7.06 -11.01 -12.42
CA ASN A 222 8.09 -11.15 -11.40
C ASN A 222 8.53 -12.60 -11.18
N GLY A 223 7.61 -13.56 -11.32
CA GLY A 223 7.89 -14.97 -11.13
C GLY A 223 8.31 -15.63 -12.43
N GLU A 224 7.33 -15.83 -13.32
CA GLU A 224 7.52 -16.67 -14.51
C GLU A 224 8.45 -16.01 -15.54
N ALA A 225 8.17 -14.76 -15.94
CA ALA A 225 8.95 -14.07 -16.96
C ALA A 225 10.37 -13.73 -16.49
N ALA A 226 10.53 -13.26 -15.26
CA ALA A 226 11.86 -13.00 -14.70
C ALA A 226 12.70 -14.28 -14.64
N THR A 227 12.11 -15.42 -14.25
CA THR A 227 12.80 -16.71 -14.21
C THR A 227 13.20 -17.17 -15.62
N SER A 228 12.27 -17.14 -16.58
CA SER A 228 12.54 -17.48 -17.99
C SER A 228 13.70 -16.65 -18.57
N LEU A 229 13.70 -15.35 -18.29
CA LEU A 229 14.70 -14.41 -18.81
C LEU A 229 15.99 -14.34 -17.98
N GLY A 230 16.13 -15.16 -16.94
CA GLY A 230 17.32 -15.17 -16.07
C GLY A 230 17.50 -13.89 -15.23
N VAL A 231 16.43 -13.13 -15.02
CA VAL A 231 16.44 -11.90 -14.22
C VAL A 231 16.25 -12.25 -12.75
N ILE A 232 17.32 -12.12 -11.96
CA ILE A 232 17.25 -12.29 -10.51
C ILE A 232 16.58 -11.06 -9.89
N ARG A 233 15.52 -11.27 -9.09
CA ARG A 233 14.93 -10.27 -8.20
C ARG A 233 15.97 -9.87 -7.16
N GLY A 234 16.48 -8.64 -7.25
CA GLY A 234 17.37 -8.08 -6.22
C GLY A 234 16.58 -7.49 -5.06
N PHE A 235 17.28 -7.08 -4.00
CA PHE A 235 16.68 -6.27 -2.94
C PHE A 235 16.10 -4.97 -3.53
N ASN A 236 14.89 -4.61 -3.12
CA ASN A 236 14.30 -3.33 -3.46
C ASN A 236 13.59 -2.69 -2.27
N SER A 237 13.23 -1.41 -2.39
CA SER A 237 12.62 -0.64 -1.28
C SER A 237 11.29 -1.21 -0.75
N SER A 238 10.66 -2.18 -1.45
CA SER A 238 9.46 -2.87 -0.96
C SER A 238 9.78 -3.94 0.09
N ASP A 239 11.04 -4.35 0.21
CA ASP A 239 11.48 -5.40 1.15
C ASP A 239 11.62 -4.90 2.61
N GLY A 240 11.43 -3.60 2.85
CA GLY A 240 11.23 -3.02 4.18
C GLY A 240 12.44 -2.30 4.80
N ASP A 241 13.38 -1.83 3.98
CA ASP A 241 14.51 -0.97 4.39
C ASP A 241 14.26 0.54 4.22
#